data_AF-A0A2V8WX28-F1
#
_entry.id   AF-A0A2V8WX28-F1
#
_cell.length_a   1.000
_cell.length_b   1.000
_cell.length_c   1.000
_cell.angle_alpha   90.00
_cell.angle_beta   90.00
_cell.angle_gamma   90.00
#
_symmetry.space_group_name_H-M   'P 1'
#
loop_
_entity.id
_entity.type
_entity.pdbx_description
1 polymer ?
#
loop_
_entity_poly.entity_id
_entity_poly.type
_entity_poly.pdbx_seq_one_letter_code
_entity_poly.pdbx_strand_id
1 'polypeptide(L)'
;MSKAKTESNAATPRRHAGFTLLETLVALVVLLAVSGIVMAGMMQLMRTQGTIANRTEMHTSVRSATELLQQEIGQAGLVSLPVDPLTGLTIPLSMTTAAVPLVPDVPYTQPVSLSSVANIFNGEQLVVDTGVNQETVTVTCGVACINPISATFNYAHAAGVPVMVQGAFARRIRDRYCATHGEMCWTPLRFYGHGPEALRRHQR
;
A
#
# COMPACT_ATOMS: atom_id res chain seq x y z
N MET A 1 -59.48 69.25 41.29
CA MET A 1 -58.46 70.23 40.84
C MET A 1 -57.09 69.72 41.27
N SER A 2 -56.32 69.14 40.35
CA SER A 2 -54.96 68.65 40.62
C SER A 2 -54.02 69.28 39.59
N LYS A 3 -53.03 70.05 40.05
CA LYS A 3 -52.05 70.73 39.20
C LYS A 3 -50.94 69.74 38.85
N ALA A 4 -50.83 69.37 37.57
CA ALA A 4 -49.69 68.64 37.05
C ALA A 4 -48.50 69.60 36.90
N LYS A 5 -47.40 69.31 37.60
CA LYS A 5 -46.13 70.02 37.56
C LYS A 5 -45.26 69.40 36.46
N THR A 6 -45.14 70.08 35.33
CA THR A 6 -44.25 69.67 34.23
C THR A 6 -42.81 70.01 34.59
N GLU A 7 -42.02 69.00 34.96
CA GLU A 7 -40.59 69.14 35.20
C GLU A 7 -39.83 69.05 33.87
N SER A 8 -39.30 70.21 33.44
CA SER A 8 -38.42 70.34 32.29
C SER A 8 -37.03 69.83 32.65
N ASN A 9 -36.68 68.64 32.15
CA ASN A 9 -35.31 68.13 32.18
C ASN A 9 -34.46 68.94 31.20
N ALA A 10 -33.69 69.90 31.72
CA ALA A 10 -32.70 70.64 30.99
C ALA A 10 -31.55 69.71 30.55
N ALA A 11 -31.62 69.20 29.32
CA ALA A 11 -30.53 68.50 28.67
C ALA A 11 -29.36 69.49 28.43
N THR A 12 -28.30 69.39 29.22
CA THR A 12 -27.07 70.14 28.99
C THR A 12 -26.46 69.73 27.64
N PRO A 13 -26.14 70.68 26.74
CA PRO A 13 -25.56 70.36 25.44
C PRO A 13 -24.18 69.72 25.62
N ARG A 14 -24.06 68.45 25.21
CA ARG A 14 -22.77 67.76 25.13
C ARG A 14 -21.92 68.44 24.07
N ARG A 15 -20.83 69.08 24.48
CA ARG A 15 -19.84 69.64 23.56
C ARG A 15 -19.10 68.48 22.90
N HIS A 16 -19.45 68.19 21.65
CA HIS A 16 -18.68 67.30 20.80
C HIS A 16 -17.43 68.05 20.33
N ALA A 17 -16.30 67.79 20.98
CA ALA A 17 -15.01 68.17 20.45
C ALA A 17 -14.75 67.29 19.22
N GLY A 18 -14.85 67.88 18.02
CA GLY A 18 -14.47 67.21 16.79
C GLY A 18 -12.98 66.90 16.78
N PHE A 19 -12.61 65.74 16.25
CA PHE A 19 -11.21 65.37 16.06
C PHE A 19 -10.50 66.39 15.19
N THR A 20 -9.29 66.80 15.59
CA THR A 20 -8.48 67.67 14.75
C THR A 20 -7.88 66.85 13.60
N LEU A 21 -7.67 67.49 12.44
CA LEU A 21 -7.11 66.83 11.24
C LEU A 21 -5.73 66.20 11.51
N LEU A 22 -4.95 66.81 12.40
CA LEU A 22 -3.64 66.29 12.80
C LEU A 22 -3.77 64.99 13.61
N GLU A 23 -4.77 64.90 14.47
CA GLU A 23 -5.03 63.74 15.33
C GLU A 23 -5.50 62.52 14.51
N THR A 24 -6.28 62.72 13.44
CA THR A 24 -6.67 61.63 12.53
C THR A 24 -5.49 61.14 11.68
N LEU A 25 -4.55 62.01 11.32
CA LEU A 25 -3.31 61.63 10.62
C LEU A 25 -2.42 60.73 11.48
N VAL A 26 -2.25 61.10 12.75
CA VAL A 26 -1.49 60.28 13.72
C VAL A 26 -2.18 58.94 13.96
N ALA A 27 -3.50 58.93 14.13
CA ALA A 27 -4.27 57.70 14.29
C ALA A 27 -4.14 56.75 13.07
N LEU A 28 -4.12 57.31 11.86
CA LEU A 28 -3.96 56.54 10.63
C LEU A 28 -2.57 55.89 10.55
N VAL A 29 -1.51 56.60 10.93
CA VAL A 29 -0.14 56.06 10.97
C VAL A 29 -0.04 54.90 11.97
N VAL A 30 -0.62 55.05 13.16
CA VAL A 30 -0.63 53.98 14.18
C VAL A 30 -1.41 52.76 13.68
N LEU A 31 -2.57 52.97 13.04
CA LEU A 31 -3.36 51.89 12.45
C LEU A 31 -2.61 51.13 11.35
N LEU A 32 -1.90 51.84 10.47
CA LEU A 32 -1.07 51.23 9.43
C LEU A 32 0.10 50.44 10.01
N ALA A 33 0.74 50.95 11.06
CA ALA A 33 1.83 50.24 11.73
C ALA A 33 1.33 48.92 12.35
N VAL A 34 0.19 48.95 13.05
CA VAL A 34 -0.39 47.76 13.69
C VAL A 34 -0.86 46.74 12.66
N SER A 35 -1.52 47.18 11.57
CA SER A 35 -1.97 46.27 10.52
C SER A 35 -0.81 45.58 9.79
N GLY A 36 0.31 46.29 9.59
CA GLY A 36 1.53 45.72 9.02
C GLY A 36 2.09 44.57 9.87
N ILE A 37 2.12 44.72 11.20
CA ILE A 37 2.58 43.68 12.13
C ILE A 37 1.70 42.43 12.04
N VAL A 38 0.37 42.60 11.99
CA VAL A 38 -0.58 41.49 11.87
C VAL A 38 -0.39 40.74 10.55
N MET A 39 -0.21 41.45 9.44
CA MET A 39 -0.05 40.84 8.13
C MET A 39 1.28 40.09 8.01
N ALA A 40 2.35 40.60 8.64
CA ALA A 40 3.62 39.89 8.76
C ALA A 40 3.46 38.57 9.55
N GLY A 41 2.71 38.58 10.65
CA GLY A 41 2.40 37.37 11.42
C GLY A 41 1.60 36.35 10.61
N MET A 42 0.61 36.79 9.84
CA MET A 42 -0.20 35.90 9.00
C MET A 42 0.61 35.23 7.89
N MET A 43 1.52 35.98 7.24
CA MET A 43 2.44 35.42 6.23
C MET A 43 3.36 34.34 6.83
N GLN A 44 3.81 34.52 8.07
CA GLN A 44 4.64 33.51 8.74
C GLN A 44 3.86 32.22 9.00
N LEU A 45 2.61 32.34 9.46
CA LEU A 45 1.73 31.17 9.66
C LEU A 45 1.44 30.42 8.35
N MET A 46 1.20 31.13 7.25
CA MET A 46 1.00 30.50 5.94
C MET A 46 2.21 29.68 5.48
N ARG A 47 3.43 30.20 5.68
CA ARG A 47 4.66 29.46 5.36
C ARG A 47 4.78 28.18 6.19
N THR A 48 4.50 28.27 7.49
CA THR A 48 4.55 27.10 8.38
C THR A 48 3.50 26.06 8.01
N GLN A 49 2.28 26.48 7.67
CA GLN A 49 1.23 25.58 7.19
C GLN A 49 1.62 24.88 5.91
N GLY A 50 2.24 25.59 4.95
CA GLY A 50 2.73 24.98 3.71
C GLY A 50 3.77 23.88 3.94
N THR A 51 4.71 24.10 4.87
CA THR A 51 5.71 23.07 5.22
C THR A 51 5.07 21.85 5.90
N ILE A 52 4.11 22.07 6.80
CA ILE A 52 3.39 20.98 7.48
C ILE A 52 2.56 20.17 6.47
N ALA A 53 1.87 20.86 5.56
CA ALA A 53 1.07 20.23 4.52
C ALA A 53 1.95 19.36 3.61
N ASN A 54 3.06 19.89 3.11
CA ASN A 54 4.00 19.15 2.27
C ASN A 54 4.54 17.89 2.98
N ARG A 55 4.92 18.00 4.26
CA ARG A 55 5.39 16.84 5.03
C ARG A 55 4.29 15.80 5.27
N THR A 56 3.08 16.25 5.56
CA THR A 56 1.92 15.36 5.79
C THR A 56 1.54 14.62 4.51
N GLU A 57 1.58 15.31 3.37
CA GLU A 57 1.37 14.73 2.06
C GLU A 57 2.42 13.67 1.75
N MET A 58 3.71 13.95 1.98
CA MET A 58 4.78 12.95 1.82
C MET A 58 4.59 11.74 2.73
N HIS A 59 4.23 11.91 4.01
CA HIS A 59 3.97 10.77 4.91
C HIS A 59 2.77 9.92 4.45
N THR A 60 1.70 10.57 3.97
CA THR A 60 0.52 9.88 3.44
C THR A 60 0.86 9.13 2.16
N SER A 61 1.65 9.74 1.27
CA SER A 61 2.14 9.14 0.03
C SER A 61 3.02 7.91 0.29
N VAL A 62 3.99 8.02 1.20
CA VAL A 62 4.86 6.89 1.57
C VAL A 62 4.05 5.74 2.15
N ARG A 63 3.09 6.02 3.04
CA ARG A 63 2.22 4.98 3.59
C ARG A 63 1.42 4.28 2.50
N SER A 64 0.78 5.04 1.63
CA SER A 64 0.02 4.50 0.49
C SER A 64 0.91 3.64 -0.41
N ALA A 65 2.11 4.13 -0.76
CA ALA A 65 3.07 3.38 -1.55
C ALA A 65 3.50 2.07 -0.85
N THR A 66 3.75 2.09 0.46
CA THR A 66 4.08 0.86 1.20
C THR A 66 2.91 -0.11 1.31
N GLU A 67 1.68 0.37 1.41
CA GLU A 67 0.48 -0.49 1.40
C GLU A 67 0.30 -1.15 0.02
N LEU A 68 0.53 -0.41 -1.07
CA LEU A 68 0.53 -0.96 -2.42
C LEU A 68 1.64 -1.99 -2.61
N LEU A 69 2.88 -1.69 -2.22
CA LEU A 69 3.99 -2.64 -2.32
C LEU A 69 3.73 -3.91 -1.50
N GLN A 70 3.14 -3.80 -0.30
CA GLN A 70 2.77 -4.98 0.49
C GLN A 70 1.68 -5.81 -0.20
N GLN A 71 0.72 -5.16 -0.85
CA GLN A 71 -0.32 -5.86 -1.61
C GLN A 71 0.25 -6.51 -2.86
N GLU A 72 1.10 -5.80 -3.59
CA GLU A 72 1.77 -6.30 -4.78
C GLU A 72 2.71 -7.44 -4.43
N ILE A 73 3.58 -7.32 -3.44
CA ILE A 73 4.46 -8.42 -3.00
C ILE A 73 3.63 -9.59 -2.46
N GLY A 74 2.59 -9.32 -1.67
CA GLY A 74 1.69 -10.33 -1.13
C GLY A 74 0.89 -11.09 -2.20
N GLN A 75 0.73 -10.51 -3.40
CA GLN A 75 0.10 -11.15 -4.56
C GLN A 75 1.12 -11.73 -5.54
N ALA A 76 2.23 -11.04 -5.79
CA ALA A 76 3.33 -11.45 -6.67
C ALA A 76 4.07 -12.67 -6.13
N GLY A 77 3.98 -12.92 -4.82
CA GLY A 77 4.47 -14.15 -4.20
C GLY A 77 3.63 -15.41 -4.48
N LEU A 78 2.46 -15.27 -5.11
CA LEU A 78 1.64 -16.40 -5.55
C LEU A 78 2.15 -16.89 -6.91
N VAL A 79 3.32 -17.52 -6.91
CA VAL A 79 3.61 -18.48 -7.96
C VAL A 79 2.59 -19.62 -7.77
N SER A 80 1.76 -19.82 -8.80
CA SER A 80 0.78 -20.88 -8.88
C SER A 80 1.47 -22.25 -8.92
N LEU A 81 1.92 -22.74 -7.77
CA LEU A 81 2.31 -24.13 -7.63
C LEU A 81 1.11 -25.00 -8.01
N PRO A 82 1.32 -26.18 -8.62
CA PRO A 82 0.24 -27.14 -8.85
C PRO A 82 -0.55 -27.36 -7.56
N VAL A 83 -1.84 -27.01 -7.57
CA VAL A 83 -2.75 -27.28 -6.47
C VAL A 83 -3.64 -28.46 -6.84
N ASP A 84 -3.94 -29.29 -5.85
CA ASP A 84 -4.94 -30.33 -6.00
C ASP A 84 -6.32 -29.67 -6.15
N PRO A 85 -7.06 -29.95 -7.23
CA PRO A 85 -8.32 -29.28 -7.50
C PRO A 85 -9.45 -29.64 -6.52
N LEU A 86 -9.32 -30.74 -5.76
CA LEU A 86 -10.28 -31.15 -4.73
C LEU A 86 -9.94 -30.55 -3.36
N THR A 87 -8.66 -30.45 -3.00
CA THR A 87 -8.25 -30.03 -1.65
C THR A 87 -7.74 -28.59 -1.57
N GLY A 88 -7.38 -27.98 -2.71
CA GLY A 88 -6.76 -26.65 -2.77
C GLY A 88 -5.38 -26.58 -2.13
N LEU A 89 -4.80 -27.73 -1.76
CA LEU A 89 -3.46 -27.84 -1.18
C LEU A 89 -2.42 -27.89 -2.30
N THR A 90 -1.26 -27.31 -2.04
CA THR A 90 -0.09 -27.40 -2.92
C THR A 90 0.38 -28.85 -3.01
N ILE A 91 0.44 -29.38 -4.24
CA ILE A 91 1.00 -30.69 -4.51
C ILE A 91 2.53 -30.54 -4.54
N PRO A 92 3.28 -31.32 -3.75
CA PRO A 92 4.73 -31.31 -3.85
C PRO A 92 5.15 -31.73 -5.26
N LEU A 93 5.91 -30.88 -5.93
CA LEU A 93 6.45 -31.17 -7.24
C LEU A 93 7.65 -32.12 -7.07
N SER A 94 7.76 -33.12 -7.93
CA SER A 94 8.86 -34.07 -7.89
C SER A 94 9.23 -34.50 -9.30
N MET A 95 10.49 -34.86 -9.52
CA MET A 95 10.91 -35.47 -10.79
C MET A 95 10.34 -36.88 -10.91
N THR A 96 9.78 -37.24 -12.06
CA THR A 96 9.32 -38.61 -12.35
C THR A 96 10.32 -39.40 -13.19
N THR A 97 11.25 -38.71 -13.85
CA THR A 97 12.39 -39.30 -14.57
C THR A 97 13.70 -38.82 -13.96
N ALA A 98 14.71 -39.69 -13.88
CA ALA A 98 16.04 -39.29 -13.44
C ALA A 98 16.69 -38.31 -14.43
N ALA A 99 17.52 -37.40 -13.90
CA ALA A 99 18.45 -36.60 -14.69
C ALA A 99 19.87 -37.04 -14.39
N VAL A 100 20.61 -37.46 -15.43
CA VAL A 100 21.97 -38.00 -15.25
C VAL A 100 22.85 -37.37 -16.32
N PRO A 101 23.69 -36.38 -15.96
CA PRO A 101 24.70 -35.87 -16.85
C PRO A 101 25.63 -37.00 -17.33
N LEU A 102 26.00 -36.98 -18.61
CA LEU A 102 26.95 -37.94 -19.19
C LEU A 102 28.34 -37.84 -18.56
N VAL A 103 28.69 -36.65 -18.06
CA VAL A 103 29.93 -36.35 -17.36
C VAL A 103 29.57 -35.51 -16.12
N PRO A 104 30.08 -35.85 -14.92
CA PRO A 104 29.86 -35.03 -13.72
C PRO A 104 30.32 -33.59 -13.94
N ASP A 105 29.59 -32.62 -13.37
CA ASP A 105 29.91 -31.19 -13.40
C ASP A 105 29.96 -30.53 -14.79
N VAL A 106 29.46 -31.22 -15.83
CA VAL A 106 29.29 -30.65 -17.17
C VAL A 106 27.80 -30.40 -17.41
N PRO A 107 27.39 -29.15 -17.70
CA PRO A 107 25.99 -28.82 -17.95
C PRO A 107 25.42 -29.68 -19.07
N TYR A 108 24.36 -30.44 -18.77
CA TYR A 108 23.70 -31.31 -19.73
C TYR A 108 22.20 -30.98 -19.81
N THR A 109 21.77 -30.56 -21.00
CA THR A 109 20.35 -30.29 -21.29
C THR A 109 19.66 -31.59 -21.67
N GLN A 110 18.64 -31.97 -20.92
CA GLN A 110 17.87 -33.18 -21.18
C GLN A 110 16.38 -33.01 -20.88
N PRO A 111 15.51 -33.81 -21.54
CA PRO A 111 14.10 -33.88 -21.18
C PRO A 111 13.93 -34.53 -19.81
N VAL A 112 13.11 -33.92 -18.96
CA VAL A 112 12.73 -34.41 -17.64
C VAL A 112 11.22 -34.28 -17.48
N SER A 113 10.60 -35.33 -16.96
CA SER A 113 9.19 -35.30 -16.57
C SER A 113 9.06 -34.93 -15.10
N LEU A 114 8.08 -34.07 -14.80
CA LEU A 114 7.69 -33.70 -13.44
C LEU A 114 6.36 -34.36 -13.08
N SER A 115 6.04 -34.45 -11.79
CA SER A 115 4.75 -34.95 -11.30
C SER A 115 3.58 -34.12 -11.81
N SER A 116 3.80 -32.83 -12.10
CA SER A 116 2.88 -31.93 -12.80
C SER A 116 3.68 -30.83 -13.49
N VAL A 117 3.16 -30.32 -14.60
CA VAL A 117 3.66 -29.10 -15.28
C VAL A 117 2.61 -28.00 -15.32
N ALA A 118 1.52 -28.19 -14.58
CA ALA A 118 0.45 -27.19 -14.50
C ALA A 118 1.02 -25.88 -13.94
N ASN A 119 0.79 -24.80 -14.68
CA ASN A 119 1.26 -23.45 -14.38
C ASN A 119 2.79 -23.29 -14.31
N ILE A 120 3.55 -24.18 -14.93
CA ILE A 120 4.98 -23.97 -15.17
C ILE A 120 5.14 -23.22 -16.49
N PHE A 121 6.03 -22.22 -16.51
CA PHE A 121 6.27 -21.37 -17.68
C PHE A 121 7.69 -21.56 -18.24
N ASN A 122 7.83 -21.26 -19.53
CA ASN A 122 9.15 -21.20 -20.16
C ASN A 122 9.99 -20.08 -19.51
N GLY A 123 11.22 -20.39 -19.12
CA GLY A 123 12.13 -19.48 -18.41
C GLY A 123 11.99 -19.49 -16.88
N GLU A 124 11.08 -20.29 -16.32
CA GLU A 124 10.92 -20.42 -14.87
C GLU A 124 12.12 -21.12 -14.23
N GLN A 125 12.49 -20.71 -13.02
CA GLN A 125 13.58 -21.32 -12.26
C GLN A 125 13.03 -22.31 -11.23
N LEU A 126 13.49 -23.56 -11.31
CA LEU A 126 13.15 -24.62 -10.38
C LEU A 126 14.36 -25.00 -9.55
N VAL A 127 14.20 -25.07 -8.24
CA VAL A 127 15.17 -25.67 -7.32
C VAL A 127 14.88 -27.17 -7.27
N VAL A 128 15.85 -27.97 -7.68
CA VAL A 128 15.75 -29.42 -7.75
C VAL A 128 16.57 -30.04 -6.63
N ASP A 129 15.99 -31.04 -5.97
CA ASP A 129 16.60 -31.81 -4.88
C ASP A 129 16.84 -31.00 -3.59
N THR A 130 17.40 -31.69 -2.61
CA THR A 130 17.81 -31.14 -1.32
C THR A 130 19.22 -31.59 -0.99
N GLY A 131 19.97 -30.77 -0.24
CA GLY A 131 21.32 -31.13 0.19
C GLY A 131 22.39 -30.87 -0.87
N VAL A 132 23.36 -31.78 -1.00
CA VAL A 132 24.62 -31.54 -1.73
C VAL A 132 24.46 -31.42 -3.25
N ASN A 133 23.44 -32.05 -3.82
CA ASN A 133 23.15 -32.00 -5.24
C ASN A 133 22.12 -30.92 -5.59
N GLN A 134 21.68 -30.10 -4.62
CA GLN A 134 20.67 -29.08 -4.89
C GLN A 134 21.16 -28.08 -5.93
N GLU A 135 20.37 -27.88 -6.99
CA GLU A 135 20.65 -26.87 -8.01
C GLU A 135 19.39 -26.15 -8.50
N THR A 136 19.59 -24.94 -9.01
CA THR A 136 18.55 -24.18 -9.71
C THR A 136 18.68 -24.44 -11.21
N VAL A 137 17.61 -24.94 -11.81
CA VAL A 137 17.53 -25.18 -13.26
C VAL A 137 16.48 -24.26 -13.89
N THR A 138 16.76 -23.78 -15.09
CA THR A 138 15.81 -22.99 -15.88
C THR A 138 15.00 -23.91 -16.79
N VAL A 139 13.68 -23.84 -16.69
CA VAL A 139 12.75 -24.58 -17.55
C VAL A 139 12.81 -24.01 -18.95
N THR A 140 13.02 -24.88 -19.92
CA THR A 140 12.88 -24.60 -21.34
C THR A 140 11.75 -25.44 -21.90
N CYS A 141 10.69 -24.79 -22.37
CA CYS A 141 9.53 -25.46 -22.94
C CYS A 141 8.89 -24.59 -24.05
N GLY A 142 7.81 -25.09 -24.67
CA GLY A 142 7.04 -24.32 -25.66
C GLY A 142 6.18 -23.21 -25.02
N VAL A 143 5.18 -22.72 -25.77
CA VAL A 143 4.23 -21.70 -25.27
C VAL A 143 3.45 -22.16 -24.04
N ALA A 144 3.20 -23.47 -23.94
CA ALA A 144 2.73 -24.13 -22.73
C ALA A 144 3.70 -25.28 -22.39
N CYS A 145 4.11 -25.39 -21.14
CA CYS A 145 4.92 -26.52 -20.71
C CYS A 145 4.07 -27.79 -20.69
N ILE A 146 4.53 -28.81 -21.42
CA ILE A 146 4.01 -30.18 -21.38
C ILE A 146 5.13 -31.09 -20.92
N ASN A 147 4.79 -32.19 -20.25
CA ASN A 147 5.79 -33.20 -19.93
C ASN A 147 6.23 -33.93 -21.23
N PRO A 148 7.54 -34.20 -21.41
CA PRO A 148 8.65 -33.75 -20.58
C PRO A 148 9.06 -32.29 -20.86
N ILE A 149 9.51 -31.58 -19.82
CA ILE A 149 10.16 -30.27 -19.95
C ILE A 149 11.65 -30.44 -20.26
N SER A 150 12.29 -29.44 -20.87
CA SER A 150 13.75 -29.44 -21.05
C SER A 150 14.39 -28.56 -19.98
N ALA A 151 15.46 -29.03 -19.35
CA ALA A 151 16.24 -28.23 -18.41
C ALA A 151 17.72 -28.68 -18.44
N THR A 152 18.61 -27.79 -18.02
CA THR A 152 20.06 -28.05 -17.95
C THR A 152 20.45 -28.35 -16.52
N PHE A 153 21.07 -29.51 -16.31
CA PHE A 153 21.50 -30.01 -15.01
C PHE A 153 23.02 -30.13 -14.97
N ASN A 154 23.63 -29.80 -13.84
CA ASN A 154 25.05 -30.04 -13.55
C ASN A 154 25.24 -31.30 -12.69
N TYR A 155 24.22 -31.66 -11.91
CA TYR A 155 24.27 -32.82 -11.02
C TYR A 155 23.31 -33.93 -11.45
N ALA A 156 23.61 -35.15 -11.02
CA ALA A 156 22.72 -36.28 -11.22
C ALA A 156 21.63 -36.29 -10.14
N HIS A 157 20.38 -36.41 -10.59
CA HIS A 157 19.19 -36.48 -9.76
C HIS A 157 18.41 -37.78 -10.04
N ALA A 158 18.05 -38.49 -8.99
CA ALA A 158 17.20 -39.68 -9.10
C ALA A 158 15.73 -39.29 -9.39
N ALA A 159 14.94 -40.24 -9.89
CA ALA A 159 13.49 -40.07 -9.90
C ALA A 159 12.96 -39.99 -8.46
N GLY A 160 11.95 -39.15 -8.23
CA GLY A 160 11.34 -38.91 -6.92
C GLY A 160 11.97 -37.77 -6.12
N VAL A 161 13.06 -37.13 -6.59
CA VAL A 161 13.61 -35.97 -5.89
C VAL A 161 12.60 -34.81 -5.88
N PRO A 162 12.52 -34.05 -4.78
CA PRO A 162 11.62 -32.91 -4.67
C PRO A 162 12.05 -31.79 -5.63
N VAL A 163 11.08 -31.03 -6.11
CA VAL A 163 11.27 -29.85 -6.95
C VAL A 163 10.46 -28.70 -6.35
N MET A 164 11.03 -27.51 -6.33
CA MET A 164 10.38 -26.30 -5.82
C MET A 164 10.55 -25.17 -6.82
N VAL A 165 9.55 -24.32 -7.01
CA VAL A 165 9.72 -23.12 -7.81
C VAL A 165 10.51 -22.07 -7.02
N GLN A 166 11.56 -21.51 -7.62
CA GLN A 166 12.34 -20.44 -7.00
C GLN A 166 11.52 -19.15 -6.91
N GLY A 167 11.44 -18.57 -5.71
CA GLY A 167 10.67 -17.34 -5.46
C GLY A 167 9.18 -17.58 -5.17
N ALA A 168 8.71 -18.83 -5.18
CA ALA A 168 7.38 -19.16 -4.70
C ALA A 168 7.34 -19.11 -3.17
N PHE A 169 6.41 -18.35 -2.60
CA PHE A 169 6.06 -18.54 -1.20
C PHE A 169 5.09 -19.72 -1.14
N ALA A 170 5.47 -20.81 -0.47
CA ALA A 170 4.65 -22.02 -0.32
C ALA A 170 3.27 -21.76 0.34
N ARG A 171 3.05 -20.55 0.86
CA ARG A 171 1.79 -20.06 1.41
C ARG A 171 1.61 -18.58 1.08
N ARG A 172 0.35 -18.19 0.84
CA ARG A 172 -0.07 -16.78 0.83
C ARG A 172 0.44 -16.11 2.12
N ILE A 173 1.13 -14.98 2.03
CA ILE A 173 1.42 -14.11 3.20
C ILE A 173 0.16 -13.30 3.57
N ARG A 174 -0.99 -13.98 3.54
CA ARG A 174 -2.24 -13.61 4.18
C ARG A 174 -2.86 -14.94 4.55
N ASP A 175 -2.46 -15.44 5.71
CA ASP A 175 -3.36 -16.02 6.71
C ASP A 175 -2.54 -16.38 7.94
N ARG A 176 -2.65 -15.50 8.94
CA ARG A 176 -2.29 -15.83 10.31
C ARG A 176 -3.24 -16.96 10.72
N TYR A 177 -2.66 -18.07 11.13
CA TYR A 177 -3.34 -19.26 11.66
C TYR A 177 -4.47 -18.85 12.63
N CYS A 178 -5.72 -19.20 12.33
CA CYS A 178 -6.78 -19.27 13.33
C CYS A 178 -6.60 -20.57 14.12
N ALA A 179 -5.65 -20.57 15.05
CA ALA A 179 -5.52 -21.66 16.01
C ALA A 179 -6.66 -21.54 17.03
N THR A 180 -7.72 -22.32 16.80
CA THR A 180 -8.53 -22.99 17.83
C THR A 180 -8.50 -22.36 19.23
N HIS A 181 -9.02 -21.15 19.44
CA HIS A 181 -9.53 -20.62 20.72
C HIS A 181 -10.23 -19.27 20.48
N GLY A 182 -11.42 -19.30 19.87
CA GLY A 182 -12.52 -18.36 20.17
C GLY A 182 -12.37 -16.85 19.96
N GLU A 183 -11.28 -16.32 19.41
CA GLU A 183 -11.13 -14.87 19.18
C GLU A 183 -11.20 -14.49 17.69
N MET A 184 -11.89 -13.37 17.42
CA MET A 184 -12.39 -12.98 16.10
C MET A 184 -11.28 -12.72 15.08
N CYS A 185 -11.30 -13.50 13.99
CA CYS A 185 -10.54 -13.24 12.78
C CYS A 185 -11.18 -12.06 12.02
N TRP A 186 -10.42 -10.98 11.85
CA TRP A 186 -10.89 -9.76 11.19
C TRP A 186 -11.33 -10.04 9.74
N THR A 187 -12.54 -9.56 9.44
CA THR A 187 -13.10 -9.49 8.09
C THR A 187 -12.23 -8.64 7.16
N PRO A 188 -12.26 -8.88 5.83
CA PRO A 188 -11.53 -8.06 4.88
C PRO A 188 -11.96 -6.59 5.03
N LEU A 189 -10.98 -5.71 5.20
CA LEU A 189 -11.15 -4.27 5.32
C LEU A 189 -11.83 -3.73 4.05
N ARG A 190 -13.16 -3.55 4.09
CA ARG A 190 -13.89 -2.74 3.12
C ARG A 190 -13.37 -1.31 3.27
N PHE A 191 -12.60 -0.85 2.30
CA PHE A 191 -12.34 0.58 2.11
C PHE A 191 -13.68 1.25 1.77
N TYR A 192 -14.34 1.81 2.77
CA TYR A 192 -15.39 2.81 2.55
C TYR A 192 -14.72 4.03 1.92
N GLY A 193 -14.71 4.09 0.59
CA GLY A 193 -14.58 5.34 -0.14
C GLY A 193 -15.85 6.15 0.08
N HIS A 194 -15.88 6.95 1.14
CA HIS A 194 -16.95 7.91 1.39
C HIS A 194 -16.77 9.09 0.42
N GLY A 195 -17.30 8.96 -0.79
CA GLY A 195 -17.53 10.10 -1.68
C GLY A 195 -18.70 10.96 -1.16
N PRO A 196 -18.66 12.30 -1.26
CA PRO A 196 -19.64 13.19 -0.65
C PRO A 196 -21.03 13.26 -1.35
N GLU A 197 -21.44 12.29 -2.17
CA GLU A 197 -22.68 12.39 -2.98
C GLU A 197 -23.91 11.61 -2.47
N ALA A 198 -23.82 10.90 -1.34
CA ALA A 198 -24.91 9.99 -0.92
C ALA A 198 -26.08 10.63 -0.13
N LEU A 199 -26.12 11.95 0.07
CA LEU A 199 -27.12 12.59 0.95
C LEU A 199 -28.24 13.38 0.22
N ARG A 200 -28.56 13.03 -1.04
CA ARG A 200 -29.61 13.72 -1.82
C ARG A 200 -30.80 12.86 -2.29
N ARG A 201 -31.04 11.69 -1.67
CA ARG A 201 -32.18 10.82 -2.04
C ARG A 201 -33.15 10.47 -0.89
N HIS A 202 -33.35 11.36 0.07
CA HIS A 202 -34.44 11.20 1.06
C HIS A 202 -35.27 12.46 1.28
N GLN A 203 -35.50 13.22 0.19
CA GLN A 203 -36.63 14.14 0.10
C GLN A 203 -37.24 14.09 -1.31
N ARG A 204 -37.98 13.03 -1.58
CA ARG A 204 -39.19 13.04 -2.39
C ARG A 204 -40.17 12.04 -1.80
#